data_AF-V9G7P0-F1
#
_entry.id   AF-V9G7P0-F1
#
_cell.length_a   1.000
_cell.length_b   1.000
_cell.length_c   1.000
_cell.angle_alpha   90.00
_cell.angle_beta   90.00
_cell.angle_gamma   90.00
#
_symmetry.space_group_name_H-M   'P 1'
#
loop_
_entity.id
_entity.type
_entity.pdbx_description
1 polymer ?
#
loop_
_entity_poly.entity_id
_entity_poly.type
_entity_poly.pdbx_seq_one_letter_code
_entity_poly.pdbx_strand_id
1 'polypeptide(L)' 'MFVKIRAESEQPALLAKLKALLQQHPGPLATVLFYEQGQKVLALSDAYRIKPSRELFAEMEDMLGQDTVRVK' A
#
# COMPACT_ATOMS: atom_id res chain seq x y z
N MET A 1 -6.09 -2.31 -5.98
CA MET A 1 -5.41 -2.91 -4.82
C MET A 1 -5.76 -2.12 -3.59
N PHE A 2 -6.08 -2.80 -2.49
CA PHE A 2 -6.29 -2.23 -1.18
C PHE A 2 -5.09 -2.52 -0.30
N VAL A 3 -4.63 -1.51 0.44
CA VAL A 3 -3.52 -1.61 1.39
C VAL A 3 -4.01 -1.11 2.74
N LYS A 4 -4.06 -2.01 3.71
CA LYS A 4 -4.46 -1.72 5.07
C LYS A 4 -3.27 -1.11 5.83
N ILE A 5 -3.47 0.09 6.34
CA ILE A 5 -2.54 0.84 7.18
C ILE A 5 -3.02 0.71 8.62
N ARG A 6 -2.32 -0.10 9.40
CA ARG A 6 -2.56 -0.24 10.85
C ARG A 6 -2.05 0.99 11.59
N ALA A 7 -2.50 1.17 12.82
CA ALA A 7 -2.05 2.25 13.71
C ALA A 7 -0.52 2.30 13.85
N GLU A 8 0.08 1.12 14.03
CA GLU A 8 1.53 0.94 14.17
C GLU A 8 2.29 1.22 12.87
N SER A 9 1.63 1.07 11.72
CA SER A 9 2.19 1.27 10.38
C SER A 9 1.95 2.70 9.86
N GLU A 10 1.15 3.51 10.54
CA GLU A 10 0.86 4.91 10.19
C GLU A 10 2.01 5.86 10.57
N GLN A 11 3.24 5.42 10.33
CA GLN A 11 4.44 6.20 10.57
C GLN A 11 4.84 6.94 9.28
N PRO A 12 5.15 8.25 9.34
CA PRO A 12 5.53 9.02 8.14
C PRO A 12 6.67 8.39 7.33
N ALA A 13 7.68 7.82 8.02
CA ALA A 13 8.80 7.15 7.38
C ALA A 13 8.39 5.87 6.64
N LEU A 14 7.47 5.08 7.21
CA LEU A 14 6.97 3.85 6.58
C LEU A 14 6.08 4.18 5.38
N LEU A 15 5.21 5.17 5.50
CA LEU A 15 4.36 5.65 4.41
C LEU A 15 5.18 6.22 3.24
N ALA A 16 6.29 6.92 3.53
CA ALA A 16 7.20 7.40 2.50
C ALA A 16 7.87 6.22 1.75
N LYS A 17 8.35 5.21 2.48
CA LYS A 17 8.91 3.98 1.87
C LYS A 17 7.87 3.24 1.03
N LEU A 18 6.65 3.08 1.52
CA LEU A 18 5.56 2.45 0.79
C LEU A 18 5.29 3.18 -0.53
N LYS A 19 5.20 4.51 -0.52
CA LYS A 19 4.99 5.31 -1.73
C LYS A 19 6.13 5.13 -2.73
N ALA A 20 7.38 5.14 -2.26
CA ALA A 20 8.55 4.91 -3.11
C ALA A 20 8.52 3.51 -3.75
N LEU A 21 8.18 2.47 -2.96
CA LEU A 21 8.03 1.10 -3.44
C LEU A 21 6.93 1.00 -4.52
N LEU A 22 5.75 1.58 -4.29
CA LEU A 22 4.67 1.59 -5.28
C LEU A 22 5.12 2.24 -6.61
N GLN A 23 5.94 3.29 -6.56
CA GLN A 23 6.47 3.95 -7.75
C GLN A 23 7.50 3.11 -8.52
N GLN A 24 8.15 2.13 -7.88
CA GLN A 24 9.03 1.18 -8.58
C GLN A 24 8.27 0.15 -9.42
N HIS A 25 6.97 -0.05 -9.14
CA HIS A 25 6.15 -1.06 -9.80
C HIS A 25 4.94 -0.45 -10.52
N PRO A 26 5.13 0.49 -11.47
CA PRO A 26 4.02 1.14 -12.15
C PRO A 26 3.17 0.12 -12.93
N GLY A 27 1.85 0.31 -12.92
CA GLY A 27 0.94 -0.57 -13.65
C GLY A 27 -0.47 -0.03 -13.77
N PRO A 28 -1.43 -0.84 -14.24
CA PRO A 28 -2.77 -0.37 -14.56
C PRO A 28 -3.70 -0.29 -13.35
N LEU A 29 -3.37 -0.94 -12.22
CA LEU A 29 -4.29 -1.12 -11.10
C LEU A 29 -4.21 0.04 -10.12
N ALA A 30 -5.35 0.69 -9.84
CA ALA A 30 -5.45 1.74 -8.82
C ALA A 30 -5.13 1.22 -7.42
N THR A 31 -4.41 2.02 -6.63
CA THR A 31 -4.04 1.71 -5.24
C THR A 31 -4.88 2.54 -4.28
N VAL A 32 -5.46 1.88 -3.28
CA VAL A 32 -6.30 2.49 -2.25
C VAL A 32 -5.73 2.13 -0.88
N LEU A 33 -5.47 3.14 -0.05
CA LEU A 33 -5.04 2.96 1.33
C LEU A 33 -6.26 2.97 2.25
N PHE A 34 -6.33 2.02 3.17
CA PHE A 34 -7.35 1.93 4.20
C PHE A 34 -6.69 2.10 5.58
N TYR A 35 -6.96 3.22 6.24
CA TYR A 35 -6.42 3.56 7.55
C TYR A 35 -7.33 3.04 8.64
N GLU A 36 -6.80 2.17 9.51
CA GLU A 36 -7.60 1.46 10.50
C GLU A 36 -7.99 2.33 11.70
N GLN A 37 -7.09 3.22 12.15
CA GLN A 37 -7.33 4.13 13.29
C GLN A 37 -8.51 5.07 13.08
N GLY A 38 -8.71 5.53 11.84
CA GLY A 38 -9.79 6.46 11.48
C GLY A 38 -10.87 5.86 10.58
N GLN A 39 -10.80 4.56 10.26
CA GLN A 39 -11.60 3.90 9.21
C GLN A 39 -11.65 4.72 7.91
N LYS A 40 -10.51 5.34 7.55
CA LYS A 40 -10.43 6.29 6.45
C LYS A 40 -9.93 5.60 5.20
N VAL A 41 -10.59 5.83 4.08
CA VAL A 41 -10.16 5.37 2.76
C VAL A 41 -9.50 6.52 2.02
N LEU A 42 -8.32 6.28 1.45
CA LEU A 42 -7.61 7.22 0.59
C LEU A 42 -7.27 6.54 -0.73
N ALA A 43 -7.93 6.95 -1.81
CA ALA A 43 -7.53 6.58 -3.15
C ALA A 43 -6.26 7.36 -3.54
N LEU A 44 -5.20 6.65 -3.95
CA LEU A 44 -4.02 7.30 -4.48
C LEU A 44 -4.26 7.73 -5.93
N SER A 45 -3.55 8.77 -6.36
CA SER A 45 -3.61 9.25 -7.74
C SER A 45 -3.00 8.25 -8.74
N ASP A 46 -3.19 8.52 -10.03
CA ASP A 46 -2.71 7.66 -11.11
C ASP A 46 -1.20 7.38 -11.08
N ALA A 47 -0.42 8.29 -10.49
CA ALA A 47 1.02 8.13 -10.29
C ALA A 47 1.41 6.95 -9.37
N TYR A 48 0.44 6.39 -8.63
CA TYR A 48 0.64 5.26 -7.73
C TYR A 48 -0.17 4.03 -8.16
N ARG A 49 -0.58 3.96 -9.43
CA ARG A 49 -1.12 2.71 -9.97
C ARG A 49 0.00 1.69 -10.10
N ILE A 50 -0.29 0.45 -9.73
CA ILE A 50 0.71 -0.61 -9.65
C ILE A 50 0.38 -1.81 -10.51
N LYS A 51 1.41 -2.59 -10.82
CA LYS A 51 1.27 -3.92 -11.38
C LYS A 51 1.38 -4.93 -10.22
N PRO A 52 0.30 -5.67 -9.88
CA PRO A 52 0.34 -6.76 -8.91
C PRO A 52 1.49 -7.74 -9.20
N SER A 53 2.33 -7.99 -8.21
CA SER A 53 3.34 -9.05 -8.26
C SER A 53 3.51 -9.68 -6.87
N ARG A 54 3.95 -10.93 -6.84
CA ARG A 54 4.19 -11.65 -5.57
C ARG A 54 5.32 -11.01 -4.76
N GLU A 55 6.34 -10.49 -5.45
CA GLU A 55 7.48 -9.79 -4.84
C GLU A 55 7.03 -8.50 -4.14
N LEU A 56 6.22 -7.67 -4.82
CA LEU A 56 5.67 -6.44 -4.26
C LEU A 56 4.84 -6.73 -3.00
N PHE A 57 4.02 -7.79 -3.02
CA PHE A 57 3.21 -8.15 -1.86
C PHE A 57 4.07 -8.62 -0.69
N ALA A 58 5.09 -9.42 -0.95
CA ALA A 58 6.00 -9.86 0.09
C ALA A 58 6.74 -8.68 0.75
N GLU A 59 7.25 -7.72 -0.04
CA GLU A 59 7.90 -6.52 0.50
C GLU A 59 6.92 -5.63 1.29
N MET A 60 5.70 -5.46 0.80
CA MET A 60 4.67 -4.70 1.51
C MET A 60 4.25 -5.37 2.80
N GLU A 61 4.12 -6.70 2.84
CA GLU A 61 3.78 -7.45 4.05
C GLU A 61 4.93 -7.49 5.06
N ASP A 62 6.18 -7.51 4.62
CA ASP A 62 7.34 -7.37 5.51
C ASP A 62 7.36 -5.99 6.20
N MET A 63 7.03 -4.94 5.44
CA MET A 63 7.03 -3.56 5.94
C MET A 63 5.79 -3.19 6.78
N LEU A 64 4.59 -3.58 6.34
CA LEU A 64 3.31 -3.18 6.94
C LEU A 64 2.73 -4.26 7.87
N GLY A 65 3.29 -5.46 7.84
CA GLY A 65 2.76 -6.66 8.46
C GLY A 65 1.90 -7.49 7.52
N GLN A 66 1.73 -8.77 7.85
CA GLN A 66 0.98 -9.75 7.05
C GLN A 66 -0.50 -9.36 6.88
N ASP A 67 -1.13 -9.83 5.80
CA ASP A 67 -2.54 -9.59 5.44
C ASP A 67 -2.91 -8.11 5.22
N THR A 68 -1.92 -7.24 4.99
CA THR A 68 -2.17 -5.81 4.73
C THR A 68 -2.52 -5.53 3.29
N VAL A 69 -2.15 -6.40 2.35
CA VAL A 69 -2.39 -6.18 0.93
C VAL A 69 -3.52 -7.09 0.45
N ARG A 70 -4.54 -6.49 -0.16
CA ARG A 70 -5.65 -7.21 -0.77
C ARG A 70 -5.89 -6.74 -2.19
N VAL A 71 -5.84 -7.67 -3.14
CA VAL A 71 -6.25 -7.44 -4.52
C VAL A 71 -7.63 -8.04 -4.70
N LYS A 72 -8.53 -7.28 -5.32
CA LYS A 72 -9.86 -7.74 -5.72
C LYS A 72 -9.89 -8.01 -7.21
#